data_AF-A0A894KJZ2-F1
#
_entry.id   AF-A0A894KJZ2-F1
#
_cell.length_a   1.000
_cell.length_b   1.000
_cell.length_c   1.000
_cell.angle_alpha   90.00
_cell.angle_beta   90.00
_cell.angle_gamma   90.00
#
_symmetry.space_group_name_H-M   'P 1'
#
loop_
_entity.id
_entity.type
_entity.pdbx_description
1 polymer ?
#
loop_
_entity_poly.entity_id
_entity_poly.type
_entity_poly.pdbx_seq_one_letter_code
_entity_poly.pdbx_strand_id
1 'polypeptide(L)'
;MEENVKNLCAPIPAGLHARVREEQEVSGKTLGQYMAWLIQTFYDNQKEETTMSGDKRTVAFQVPGELFERFKDYLQEKGIKQNAFFLDCIHRALAEAQEECKAAGDTANEGHVEQEGRLPEEAVAETEGETDGCDEDTEESSTEG
;
A
#
# COMPACT_ATOMS: atom_id res chain seq x y z
N MET A 1 3.87 29.76 21.55
CA MET A 1 2.56 29.20 21.94
C MET A 1 2.88 28.03 22.84
N GLU A 2 2.39 28.04 24.08
CA GLU A 2 2.67 26.99 25.07
C GLU A 2 1.82 25.77 24.70
N GLU A 3 2.45 24.67 24.30
CA GLU A 3 1.73 23.44 23.97
C GLU A 3 1.05 22.89 25.23
N ASN A 4 -0.19 22.43 25.10
CA ASN A 4 -0.92 21.83 26.20
C ASN A 4 -0.31 20.45 26.55
N VAL A 5 0.52 20.41 27.60
CA VAL A 5 1.16 19.16 28.07
C VAL A 5 0.24 18.39 29.01
N LYS A 6 0.08 17.09 28.78
CA LYS A 6 -0.66 16.15 29.64
C LYS A 6 0.27 15.04 30.14
N ASN A 7 0.05 14.56 31.37
CA ASN A 7 0.85 13.49 31.95
C ASN A 7 0.33 12.10 31.52
N LEU A 8 1.26 11.21 31.18
CA LEU A 8 1.00 9.79 30.94
C LEU A 8 1.44 8.98 32.18
N CYS A 9 0.53 8.24 32.79
CA CYS A 9 0.80 7.42 33.98
C CYS A 9 0.25 6.01 33.78
N ALA A 10 1.13 5.00 33.81
CA ALA A 10 0.77 3.60 33.74
C ALA A 10 1.84 2.74 34.46
N PRO A 11 1.47 1.65 35.14
CA PRO A 11 2.43 0.71 35.68
C PRO A 11 3.17 0.01 34.52
N ILE A 12 4.49 -0.13 34.64
CA ILE A 12 5.32 -0.85 33.67
C ILE A 12 6.14 -1.94 34.37
N PRO A 13 6.46 -3.06 33.69
CA PRO A 13 7.31 -4.11 34.25
C PRO A 13 8.68 -3.57 34.67
N ALA A 14 9.20 -4.05 35.81
CA ALA A 14 10.45 -3.55 36.39
C ALA A 14 11.65 -3.63 35.45
N GLY A 15 11.75 -4.70 34.64
CA GLY A 15 12.82 -4.86 33.65
C GLY A 15 12.76 -3.81 32.53
N LEU A 16 11.55 -3.50 32.04
CA LEU A 16 11.37 -2.47 31.02
C LEU A 16 11.65 -1.08 31.61
N HIS A 17 11.23 -0.83 32.85
CA HIS A 17 11.55 0.40 33.56
C HIS A 17 13.06 0.62 33.67
N ALA A 18 13.81 -0.39 34.12
CA ALA A 18 15.26 -0.30 34.27
C ALA A 18 15.95 0.04 32.94
N ARG A 19 15.58 -0.65 31.87
CA ARG A 19 16.11 -0.41 30.53
C ARG A 19 15.82 1.02 30.03
N VAL A 20 14.56 1.47 30.16
CA VAL A 20 14.17 2.83 29.75
C VAL A 20 14.96 3.88 30.52
N ARG A 21 15.24 3.66 31.81
CA ARG A 21 16.03 4.58 32.64
C ARG A 21 17.50 4.64 32.20
N GLU A 22 18.12 3.49 31.96
CA GLU A 22 19.50 3.43 31.47
C GLU A 22 19.64 4.15 30.12
N GLU A 23 18.78 3.84 29.15
CA GLU A 23 18.81 4.50 27.83
C GLU A 23 18.50 6.00 27.92
N GLN A 24 17.58 6.40 28.81
CA GLN A 24 17.29 7.81 29.08
C GLN A 24 18.52 8.55 29.61
N GLU A 25 19.26 7.96 30.56
CA GLU A 25 20.49 8.52 31.12
C GLU A 25 21.58 8.65 30.06
N VAL A 26 21.78 7.63 29.23
CA VAL A 26 22.73 7.66 28.10
C VAL A 26 22.36 8.74 27.10
N SER A 27 21.07 8.96 26.84
CA SER A 27 20.60 9.98 25.90
C SER A 27 20.76 11.42 26.40
N GLY A 28 21.00 11.62 27.70
CA GLY A 28 21.07 12.93 28.35
C GLY A 28 19.75 13.71 28.37
N LYS A 29 18.63 13.09 27.95
CA LYS A 29 17.30 13.72 27.91
C LYS A 29 16.63 13.64 29.28
N THR A 30 15.75 14.60 29.56
CA THR A 30 14.82 14.44 30.70
C THR A 30 13.85 13.30 30.41
N LEU A 31 13.30 12.67 31.44
CA LEU A 31 12.35 11.56 31.27
C LEU A 31 11.19 11.93 30.35
N GLY A 32 10.61 13.12 30.50
CA GLY A 32 9.52 13.59 29.65
C GLY A 32 9.92 13.75 28.18
N GLN A 33 11.12 14.28 27.91
CA GLN A 33 11.65 14.40 26.55
C GLN A 33 11.96 13.03 25.93
N TYR A 34 12.52 12.12 26.73
CA TYR A 34 12.82 10.76 26.29
C TYR A 34 11.54 10.00 25.92
N MET A 35 10.51 10.08 26.78
CA MET A 35 9.22 9.44 26.53
C MET A 35 8.51 10.03 25.31
N ALA A 36 8.50 11.36 25.16
CA ALA A 36 7.94 12.00 23.98
C ALA A 36 8.65 11.54 22.70
N TRP A 37 9.99 11.50 22.71
CA TRP A 37 10.77 11.00 21.58
C TRP A 37 10.49 9.52 21.29
N LEU A 38 10.44 8.66 22.32
CA LEU A 38 10.19 7.24 22.17
C LEU A 38 8.82 6.96 21.55
N ILE A 39 7.78 7.65 22.03
CA ILE A 39 6.40 7.52 21.54
C ILE A 39 6.30 8.06 20.11
N GLN A 40 6.88 9.23 19.82
CA GLN A 40 6.91 9.81 18.48
C GLN A 40 7.60 8.86 17.50
N THR A 41 8.79 8.36 17.87
CA THR A 41 9.56 7.40 17.08
C THR A 41 8.76 6.13 16.82
N PHE A 42 8.06 5.59 17.82
CA PHE A 42 7.22 4.40 17.65
C PHE A 42 6.10 4.63 16.62
N TYR A 43 5.38 5.75 16.69
CA TYR A 43 4.30 6.03 15.73
C TYR A 43 4.80 6.42 14.35
N ASP A 44 5.93 7.10 14.25
CA ASP A 44 6.53 7.42 12.95
C ASP A 44 7.06 6.15 12.26
N ASN A 45 7.69 5.24 13.01
CA ASN A 45 8.08 3.93 12.49
C ASN A 45 6.87 3.07 12.13
N GLN A 46 5.78 3.08 12.92
CA GLN A 46 4.56 2.37 12.52
C GLN A 46 3.92 2.97 11.27
N LYS A 47 3.92 4.30 11.10
CA LYS A 47 3.47 4.94 9.86
C LYS A 47 4.36 4.52 8.71
N GLU A 48 5.67 4.47 8.88
CA GLU A 48 6.58 4.00 7.85
C GLU A 48 6.37 2.51 7.53
N GLU A 49 6.22 1.65 8.53
CA GLU A 49 5.98 0.21 8.36
C GLU A 49 4.64 -0.08 7.67
N THR A 50 3.58 0.66 8.03
CA THR A 50 2.24 0.55 7.44
C THR A 50 2.12 1.21 6.07
N THR A 51 2.86 2.29 5.79
CA THR A 51 2.86 2.96 4.45
C THR A 51 3.92 2.40 3.49
N MET A 52 4.90 1.64 3.95
CA MET A 52 5.94 1.06 3.09
C MET A 52 5.69 -0.40 2.71
N SER A 53 4.89 -1.15 3.49
CA SER A 53 4.73 -2.60 3.26
C SER A 53 3.43 -3.02 2.57
N GLY A 54 2.39 -2.19 2.59
CA GLY A 54 1.08 -2.51 2.00
C GLY A 54 0.96 -2.24 0.50
N ASP A 55 1.32 -1.03 0.06
CA ASP A 55 0.91 -0.50 -1.25
C ASP A 55 2.01 -0.51 -2.34
N LYS A 56 3.25 -0.87 -1.98
CA LYS A 56 4.35 -0.92 -2.93
C LYS A 56 4.56 -2.35 -3.42
N ARG A 57 4.54 -2.53 -4.74
CA ARG A 57 4.93 -3.78 -5.41
C ARG A 57 6.25 -3.56 -6.13
N THR A 58 7.17 -4.51 -5.99
CA THR A 58 8.47 -4.46 -6.67
C THR A 58 8.31 -4.85 -8.13
N VAL A 59 8.79 -3.99 -9.03
CA VAL A 59 8.92 -4.29 -10.46
C VAL A 59 10.40 -4.52 -10.74
N ALA A 60 10.75 -5.70 -11.26
CA ALA A 60 12.12 -6.06 -11.62
C ALA A 60 12.16 -6.59 -13.05
N PHE A 61 13.16 -6.16 -13.82
CA PHE A 61 13.42 -6.64 -15.17
C PHE A 61 14.94 -6.77 -15.39
N GLN A 62 15.34 -7.68 -16.27
CA GLN A 62 16.73 -7.87 -16.63
C GLN A 62 17.08 -6.96 -17.80
N VAL A 63 18.24 -6.29 -17.71
CA VAL A 63 18.80 -5.47 -18.79
C VAL A 63 20.20 -5.95 -19.14
N PRO A 64 20.65 -5.80 -20.39
CA PRO A 64 22.04 -6.04 -20.77
C PRO A 64 23.01 -5.23 -19.91
N GLY A 65 24.14 -5.83 -19.53
CA GLY A 65 25.12 -5.21 -18.62
C GLY A 65 25.65 -3.87 -19.12
N GLU A 66 25.99 -3.78 -20.41
CA GLU A 66 26.46 -2.52 -21.01
C GLU A 66 25.42 -1.39 -20.94
N LEU A 67 24.13 -1.73 -21.07
CA LEU A 67 23.05 -0.76 -20.97
C LEU A 67 22.85 -0.29 -19.52
N PHE A 68 23.00 -1.20 -18.57
CA PHE A 68 22.91 -0.89 -17.15
C PHE A 68 24.02 0.07 -16.70
N GLU A 69 25.25 -0.12 -17.17
CA GLU A 69 26.38 0.77 -16.84
C GLU A 69 26.15 2.17 -17.39
N ARG A 70 25.83 2.29 -18.69
CA ARG A 70 25.51 3.59 -19.30
C ARG A 70 24.35 4.29 -18.60
N PHE A 71 23.34 3.53 -18.18
CA PHE A 71 22.20 4.04 -17.44
C PHE A 71 22.60 4.59 -16.06
N LYS A 72 23.48 3.89 -15.34
CA LYS A 72 24.01 4.38 -14.06
C LYS A 72 24.77 5.70 -14.21
N ASP A 73 25.63 5.80 -15.23
CA ASP A 73 26.40 7.01 -15.50
C ASP A 73 25.48 8.21 -15.79
N TYR A 74 24.46 8.00 -16.62
CA TYR A 74 23.45 9.00 -16.92
C TYR A 74 22.72 9.51 -15.67
N LEU A 75 22.30 8.60 -14.79
CA LEU A 75 21.63 8.97 -13.54
C LEU A 75 22.55 9.75 -12.60
N GLN A 76 23.83 9.37 -12.55
CA GLN A 76 24.82 10.05 -11.73
C GLN A 76 25.11 11.46 -12.25
N GLU A 77 25.26 11.64 -13.57
CA GLU A 77 25.46 12.95 -14.19
C GLU A 77 24.28 13.91 -13.91
N LYS A 78 23.06 13.37 -13.94
CA LYS A 78 21.84 14.16 -13.69
C LYS A 78 21.46 14.26 -12.21
N GLY A 79 22.13 13.53 -11.32
CA GLY A 79 21.81 13.49 -9.89
C GLY A 79 20.43 12.87 -9.58
N ILE A 80 19.93 11.97 -10.43
CA ILE A 80 18.58 11.38 -10.31
C ILE A 80 18.67 9.98 -9.70
N LYS A 81 17.74 9.64 -8.81
CA LYS A 81 17.63 8.28 -8.24
C LYS A 81 16.97 7.33 -9.25
N GLN A 82 17.45 6.08 -9.33
CA GLN A 82 16.89 5.05 -10.23
C GLN A 82 15.36 4.92 -10.08
N ASN A 83 14.87 4.81 -8.85
CA ASN A 83 13.43 4.70 -8.59
C ASN A 83 12.63 5.92 -9.09
N ALA A 84 13.19 7.13 -8.93
CA ALA A 84 12.52 8.35 -9.39
C ALA A 84 12.43 8.40 -10.92
N PHE A 85 13.50 8.01 -11.62
CA PHE A 85 13.50 7.94 -13.08
C PHE A 85 12.41 7.00 -13.61
N PHE A 86 12.27 5.80 -13.04
CA PHE A 86 11.25 4.85 -13.49
C PHE A 86 9.83 5.31 -13.17
N LEU A 87 9.59 5.91 -12.00
CA LEU A 87 8.29 6.48 -11.67
C LEU A 87 7.90 7.60 -12.64
N ASP A 88 8.85 8.46 -13.00
CA ASP A 88 8.61 9.54 -13.98
C ASP A 88 8.31 8.98 -15.37
N CYS A 89 9.00 7.92 -15.80
CA CYS A 89 8.68 7.22 -17.05
C CYS A 89 7.27 6.64 -17.05
N ILE A 90 6.86 5.98 -15.95
CA ILE A 90 5.52 5.39 -15.82
C ILE A 90 4.44 6.48 -15.84
N HIS A 91 4.60 7.53 -15.05
CA HIS A 91 3.64 8.64 -15.02
C HIS A 91 3.47 9.31 -16.38
N ARG A 92 4.57 9.53 -17.10
CA ARG A 92 4.53 10.13 -18.43
C ARG A 92 3.82 9.24 -19.44
N ALA A 93 4.15 7.95 -19.47
CA ALA A 93 3.49 6.99 -20.37
C ALA A 93 1.98 6.88 -20.11
N LEU A 94 1.57 6.87 -18.84
CA LEU A 94 0.14 6.85 -18.48
C LEU A 94 -0.58 8.15 -18.84
N ALA A 95 0.07 9.30 -18.66
CA ALA A 95 -0.50 10.59 -19.05
C ALA A 95 -0.66 10.70 -20.57
N GLU A 96 0.35 10.31 -21.35
CA GLU A 96 0.30 10.29 -22.81
C GLU A 96 -0.84 9.39 -23.32
N ALA A 97 -0.97 8.17 -22.79
CA ALA A 97 -2.06 7.26 -23.15
C ALA A 97 -3.45 7.83 -22.80
N GLN A 98 -3.57 8.57 -21.70
CA GLN A 98 -4.84 9.19 -21.31
C GLN A 98 -5.23 10.35 -22.25
N GLU A 99 -4.26 11.15 -22.69
CA GLU A 99 -4.49 12.25 -23.62
C GLU A 99 -4.84 11.73 -25.04
N GLU A 100 -4.23 10.63 -25.48
CA GLU A 100 -4.58 9.96 -26.75
C GLU A 100 -6.01 9.39 -26.74
N CYS A 101 -6.47 8.83 -25.61
CA CYS A 101 -7.87 8.39 -25.46
C CYS A 101 -8.87 9.56 -25.44
N LYS A 102 -8.51 10.72 -24.87
CA LYS A 102 -9.37 11.91 -24.88
C LYS A 102 -9.47 12.52 -26.28
N ALA A 103 -8.37 12.56 -27.03
CA ALA A 103 -8.35 13.05 -28.41
C ALA A 103 -9.17 12.17 -29.39
N ALA A 104 -9.35 10.89 -29.08
CA ALA A 104 -10.21 9.98 -29.86
C ALA A 104 -11.70 10.03 -29.47
N GLY A 105 -12.05 10.64 -28.32
CA GLY A 105 -13.40 10.64 -27.75
C GLY A 105 -14.33 11.76 -28.22
N ASP A 106 -13.84 12.75 -28.97
CA ASP A 106 -14.62 13.94 -29.38
C ASP A 106 -15.36 13.78 -30.73
N THR A 107 -15.47 12.57 -31.30
CA THR A 107 -16.21 12.34 -32.56
C THR A 107 -17.44 11.43 -32.46
N ALA A 108 -17.85 11.03 -31.25
CA ALA A 108 -19.02 10.17 -31.08
C ALA A 108 -20.02 10.76 -30.06
N ASN A 109 -20.57 11.94 -30.36
CA ASN A 109 -21.85 12.34 -29.79
C ASN A 109 -22.72 13.06 -30.81
N GLU A 110 -23.17 12.35 -31.84
CA GLU A 110 -24.44 12.64 -32.49
C GLU A 110 -25.12 11.30 -32.79
N GLY A 111 -26.26 11.04 -32.15
CA GLY A 111 -27.06 9.85 -32.46
C GLY A 111 -27.85 9.29 -31.29
N HIS A 112 -28.65 10.12 -30.61
CA HIS A 112 -29.84 9.63 -29.93
C HIS A 112 -30.77 9.03 -30.98
N VAL A 113 -30.97 7.71 -30.96
CA VAL A 113 -32.22 7.07 -31.38
C VAL A 113 -32.45 5.89 -30.44
N GLU A 114 -33.42 6.06 -29.54
CA GLU A 114 -34.10 4.96 -28.87
C GLU A 114 -34.71 4.02 -29.93
N GLN A 115 -34.42 2.73 -29.85
CA GLN A 115 -35.36 1.74 -30.34
C GLN A 115 -35.47 0.58 -29.35
N GLU A 116 -36.57 0.63 -28.61
CA GLU A 116 -37.12 -0.46 -27.84
C GLU A 116 -37.29 -1.74 -28.68
N GLY A 117 -37.05 -2.86 -28.00
CA GLY A 117 -37.91 -4.04 -28.11
C GLY A 117 -37.66 -4.95 -29.30
N ARG A 118 -36.85 -6.00 -29.08
CA ARG A 118 -37.24 -7.40 -29.34
C ARG A 118 -36.13 -8.34 -28.90
N LEU A 119 -36.29 -8.94 -27.72
CA LEU A 119 -35.65 -10.22 -27.41
C LEU A 119 -36.39 -11.30 -28.20
N PRO A 120 -35.71 -12.26 -28.86
CA PRO A 120 -36.29 -13.56 -29.10
C PRO A 120 -35.95 -14.50 -27.92
N GLU A 121 -37.01 -14.99 -27.29
CA GLU A 121 -37.01 -16.16 -26.42
C GLU A 121 -36.51 -17.42 -27.16
N GLU A 122 -35.73 -18.19 -26.41
CA GLU A 122 -35.70 -19.65 -26.26
C GLU A 122 -35.68 -20.57 -27.50
N ALA A 123 -34.70 -21.48 -27.54
CA ALA A 123 -34.99 -22.92 -27.56
C ALA A 123 -33.71 -23.78 -27.39
N VAL A 124 -33.71 -24.54 -26.28
CA VAL A 124 -33.37 -25.96 -26.09
C VAL A 124 -31.93 -26.49 -26.26
N ALA A 125 -31.41 -27.04 -25.16
CA ALA A 125 -31.11 -28.47 -24.95
C ALA A 125 -30.18 -28.59 -23.71
N GLU A 126 -30.66 -29.07 -22.55
CA GLU A 126 -30.61 -30.49 -22.12
C GLU A 126 -29.14 -31.00 -22.07
N THR A 127 -28.52 -31.46 -20.98
CA THR A 127 -28.93 -32.42 -19.95
C THR A 127 -27.85 -32.54 -18.86
N GLU A 128 -28.25 -32.45 -17.59
CA GLU A 128 -27.94 -33.32 -16.41
C GLU A 128 -26.51 -33.75 -16.07
N GLY A 129 -26.17 -33.56 -14.79
CA GLY A 129 -24.93 -33.96 -14.13
C GLY A 129 -25.05 -33.75 -12.62
N GLU A 130 -25.79 -34.66 -12.00
CA GLU A 130 -26.10 -34.80 -10.57
C GLU A 130 -24.90 -35.37 -9.81
N THR A 131 -24.45 -34.72 -8.72
CA THR A 131 -23.83 -35.33 -7.51
C THR A 131 -23.95 -34.33 -6.35
N ASP A 132 -24.81 -34.61 -5.36
CA ASP A 132 -24.43 -35.06 -4.00
C ASP A 132 -23.27 -34.25 -3.40
N GLY A 133 -23.45 -33.38 -2.40
CA GLY A 133 -24.16 -33.60 -1.15
C GLY A 133 -23.11 -33.72 -0.04
N CYS A 134 -23.14 -32.80 0.95
CA CYS A 134 -22.73 -32.97 2.35
C CYS A 134 -22.63 -31.60 3.04
N ASP A 135 -23.74 -31.21 3.67
CA ASP A 135 -23.76 -30.41 4.91
C ASP A 135 -22.81 -31.00 5.97
N GLU A 136 -22.17 -30.14 6.76
CA GLU A 136 -22.28 -30.22 8.23
C GLU A 136 -21.68 -28.95 8.86
N ASP A 137 -22.57 -28.08 9.34
CA ASP A 137 -22.30 -27.17 10.45
C ASP A 137 -21.96 -27.98 11.71
N THR A 138 -20.91 -27.61 12.45
CA THR A 138 -20.77 -27.95 13.89
C THR A 138 -19.86 -26.93 14.59
N GLU A 139 -20.50 -25.86 15.05
CA GLU A 139 -20.50 -25.30 16.41
C GLU A 139 -19.53 -25.84 17.51
N GLU A 140 -18.98 -24.87 18.27
CA GLU A 140 -18.81 -24.86 19.74
C GLU A 140 -17.55 -25.43 20.44
N SER A 141 -16.81 -24.48 21.02
CA SER A 141 -16.49 -24.36 22.46
C SER A 141 -15.31 -25.13 23.11
N SER A 142 -14.51 -24.33 23.83
CA SER A 142 -14.11 -24.49 25.23
C SER A 142 -13.12 -25.58 25.70
N THR A 143 -12.09 -25.04 26.38
CA THR A 143 -11.54 -25.45 27.69
C THR A 143 -10.53 -26.59 27.84
N GLU A 144 -9.38 -26.16 28.37
CA GLU A 144 -8.61 -26.70 29.52
C GLU A 144 -7.72 -27.94 29.34
N GLY A 145 -6.48 -27.79 29.83
CA GLY A 145 -5.42 -28.79 29.92
C GLY A 145 -4.10 -28.14 30.31
#